data_AF-A0A1E7WHW2-F1
#
_entry.id   AF-A0A1E7WHW2-F1
#
_cell.length_a   1.000
_cell.length_b   1.000
_cell.length_c   1.000
_cell.angle_alpha   90.00
_cell.angle_beta   90.00
_cell.angle_gamma   90.00
#
_symmetry.space_group_name_H-M   'P 1'
#
loop_
_entity.id
_entity.type
_entity.pdbx_description
1 polymer ?
#
loop_
_entity_poly.entity_id
_entity_poly.type
_entity_poly.pdbx_seq_one_letter_code
_entity_poly.pdbx_strand_id
1 'polypeptide(L)'
;MNVKRLLSQVAISAALLWTGAANAALYQFTVTGDYSAQWTLDSNVTPDVSQDGVGFLVYDVEGFPDAFFSIADITFFSAASGGGLVIEDFYLGNPLLVTDGPQLYSGSEDSPVFKLGTFALTEYEGTGAYTLNVTNLSAVPEPQTYAAMLAGLGLMGMVLRRRRRG
;
A
#
# COMPACT_ATOMS: atom_id res chain seq x y z
N MET A 1 16.11 -67.21 3.35
CA MET A 1 15.39 -66.22 2.51
C MET A 1 14.63 -65.30 3.46
N ASN A 2 14.86 -64.00 3.64
CA ASN A 2 15.89 -63.07 3.23
C ASN A 2 15.87 -61.92 4.27
N VAL A 3 17.04 -61.56 4.79
CA VAL A 3 17.30 -60.21 5.31
C VAL A 3 17.22 -59.24 4.10
N LYS A 4 16.76 -58.00 4.34
CA LYS A 4 16.80 -56.80 3.46
C LYS A 4 15.51 -56.44 2.69
N ARG A 5 14.86 -55.34 3.12
CA ARG A 5 14.53 -54.11 2.36
C ARG A 5 13.24 -53.46 2.88
N LEU A 6 13.38 -52.39 3.67
CA LEU A 6 13.07 -50.99 3.27
C LEU A 6 11.55 -50.70 3.28
N LEU A 7 11.04 -50.07 4.34
CA LEU A 7 10.89 -48.61 4.42
C LEU A 7 10.03 -48.04 3.28
N SER A 8 8.73 -47.85 3.53
CA SER A 8 7.89 -46.90 2.80
C SER A 8 6.95 -46.20 3.79
N GLN A 9 7.54 -45.42 4.70
CA GLN A 9 6.83 -44.34 5.37
C GLN A 9 6.59 -43.24 4.34
N VAL A 10 5.38 -43.16 3.78
CA VAL A 10 4.91 -41.95 3.10
C VAL A 10 4.05 -41.19 4.11
N ALA A 11 4.70 -40.37 4.94
CA ALA A 11 4.01 -39.35 5.72
C ALA A 11 3.62 -38.23 4.74
N ILE A 12 2.34 -38.16 4.39
CA ILE A 12 1.75 -37.05 3.66
C ILE A 12 1.71 -35.86 4.64
N SER A 13 2.74 -35.02 4.61
CA SER A 13 2.70 -33.73 5.29
C SER A 13 1.92 -32.76 4.41
N ALA A 14 0.62 -32.65 4.69
CA ALA A 14 -0.21 -31.58 4.17
C ALA A 14 0.29 -30.25 4.77
N ALA A 15 1.10 -29.51 3.99
CA ALA A 15 1.40 -28.13 4.28
C ALA A 15 0.16 -27.29 3.93
N LEU A 16 -0.74 -27.14 4.92
CA LEU A 16 -1.65 -26.00 4.96
C LEU A 16 -0.78 -24.76 5.15
N LEU A 17 -0.32 -24.18 4.04
CA LEU A 17 0.18 -22.82 4.03
C LEU A 17 -1.03 -21.95 4.36
N TRP A 18 -1.16 -21.56 5.62
CA TRP A 18 -2.03 -20.47 6.01
C TRP A 18 -1.67 -19.28 5.13
N THR A 19 -2.61 -18.85 4.29
CA THR A 19 -2.57 -17.53 3.66
C THR A 19 -2.63 -16.52 4.81
N GLY A 20 -1.47 -16.04 5.25
CA GLY A 20 -1.40 -14.97 6.24
C GLY A 20 -2.20 -13.77 5.74
N ALA A 21 -2.96 -13.14 6.63
CA ALA A 21 -3.59 -11.86 6.31
C ALA A 21 -2.48 -10.87 5.91
N ALA A 22 -2.45 -10.45 4.65
CA ALA A 22 -1.61 -9.35 4.22
C ALA A 22 -2.04 -8.13 5.04
N ASN A 23 -1.14 -7.60 5.87
CA ASN A 23 -1.44 -6.35 6.55
C ASN A 23 -1.25 -5.21 5.55
N ALA A 24 -2.14 -4.23 5.57
CA ALA A 24 -1.99 -3.03 4.79
C ALA A 24 -0.66 -2.35 5.15
N ALA A 25 0.19 -2.10 4.16
CA ALA A 25 1.32 -1.20 4.35
C ALA A 25 0.80 0.23 4.51
N LEU A 26 1.41 1.03 5.40
CA LEU A 26 1.07 2.43 5.56
C LEU A 26 1.93 3.29 4.63
N TYR A 27 1.30 4.10 3.78
CA TYR A 27 1.98 5.00 2.86
C TYR A 27 1.92 6.44 3.35
N GLN A 28 3.05 7.15 3.23
CA GLN A 28 3.16 8.59 3.46
C GLN A 28 3.04 9.33 2.14
N PHE A 29 2.12 10.28 2.10
CA PHE A 29 1.99 11.26 1.03
C PHE A 29 2.53 12.59 1.53
N THR A 30 3.31 13.28 0.71
CA THR A 30 3.86 14.59 1.04
C THR A 30 3.81 15.46 -0.21
N VAL A 31 2.99 16.50 -0.17
CA VAL A 31 2.92 17.53 -1.22
C VAL A 31 3.81 18.69 -0.81
N THR A 32 4.59 19.20 -1.76
CA THR A 32 5.39 20.42 -1.62
C THR A 32 5.24 21.31 -2.85
N GLY A 33 5.54 22.61 -2.72
CA GLY A 33 5.36 23.60 -3.77
C GLY A 33 4.70 24.86 -3.21
N ASP A 34 3.76 25.41 -3.97
CA ASP A 34 2.95 26.57 -3.54
C ASP A 34 1.91 26.21 -2.46
N TYR A 35 1.69 24.90 -2.26
CA TYR A 35 0.94 24.31 -1.16
C TYR A 35 1.76 23.15 -0.56
N SER A 36 1.62 22.92 0.74
CA SER A 36 2.29 21.80 1.41
C SER A 36 1.40 21.13 2.43
N ALA A 37 1.29 19.81 2.33
CA ALA A 37 0.57 18.97 3.28
C ALA A 37 1.23 17.59 3.36
N GLN A 38 0.97 16.89 4.46
CA GLN A 38 1.47 15.56 4.70
C GLN A 38 0.40 14.73 5.42
N TRP A 39 0.06 13.58 4.83
CA TRP A 39 -0.94 12.66 5.37
C TRP A 39 -0.55 11.21 5.06
N THR A 40 -1.20 10.27 5.72
CA THR A 40 -0.97 8.83 5.51
C THR A 40 -2.24 8.12 5.07
N LEU A 41 -2.10 7.13 4.20
CA LEU A 41 -3.18 6.21 3.83
C LEU A 41 -2.66 4.77 3.80
N ASP A 42 -3.54 3.82 4.06
CA ASP A 42 -3.26 2.41 3.86
C ASP A 42 -3.11 2.08 2.37
N SER A 43 -2.16 1.20 2.06
CA SER A 43 -1.82 0.77 0.70
C SER A 43 -2.96 0.06 -0.04
N ASN A 44 -3.97 -0.45 0.68
CA ASN A 44 -5.16 -1.10 0.18
C ASN A 44 -6.44 -0.37 0.63
N VAL A 45 -6.40 0.97 0.63
CA VAL A 45 -7.53 1.81 0.99
C VAL A 45 -8.82 1.32 0.31
N THR A 46 -9.90 1.23 1.07
CA THR A 46 -11.24 1.02 0.52
C THR A 46 -11.84 2.41 0.33
N PRO A 47 -12.05 2.87 -0.92
CA PRO A 47 -12.62 4.19 -1.14
C PRO A 47 -14.03 4.30 -0.59
N ASP A 48 -14.39 5.47 -0.09
CA ASP A 48 -15.75 5.77 0.34
C ASP A 48 -16.69 5.95 -0.86
N VAL A 49 -16.14 6.54 -1.93
CA VAL A 49 -16.81 6.71 -3.23
C VAL A 49 -15.83 6.36 -4.34
N SER A 50 -16.30 5.63 -5.36
CA SER A 50 -15.54 5.37 -6.57
C SER A 50 -16.43 5.49 -7.81
N GLN A 51 -15.82 5.90 -8.92
CA GLN A 51 -16.48 5.96 -10.21
C GLN A 51 -15.51 5.53 -11.30
N ASP A 52 -15.86 4.44 -11.99
CA ASP A 52 -15.07 3.86 -13.08
C ASP A 52 -14.66 4.91 -14.13
N GLY A 53 -13.36 4.99 -14.39
CA GLY A 53 -12.79 5.92 -15.36
C GLY A 53 -12.76 7.37 -14.92
N VAL A 54 -13.23 7.71 -13.71
CA VAL A 54 -13.19 9.08 -13.17
C VAL A 54 -12.19 9.19 -12.04
N GLY A 55 -12.39 8.43 -10.97
CA GLY A 55 -11.58 8.54 -9.77
C GLY A 55 -12.24 7.91 -8.56
N PHE A 56 -11.61 8.10 -7.42
CA PHE A 56 -12.14 7.66 -6.14
C PHE A 56 -11.84 8.70 -5.06
N LEU A 57 -12.61 8.64 -3.99
CA LEU A 57 -12.57 9.60 -2.89
C LEU A 57 -12.43 8.87 -1.56
N VAL A 58 -11.65 9.46 -0.66
CA VAL A 58 -11.50 9.05 0.73
C VAL A 58 -11.92 10.21 1.64
N TYR A 59 -12.85 9.95 2.55
CA TYR A 59 -13.38 10.95 3.48
C TYR A 59 -12.48 11.18 4.70
N ASP A 60 -12.56 12.38 5.27
CA ASP A 60 -12.09 12.71 6.62
C ASP A 60 -10.63 12.29 6.89
N VAL A 61 -9.73 12.50 5.93
CA VAL A 61 -8.31 12.14 6.06
C VAL A 61 -7.59 13.16 6.96
N GLU A 62 -6.92 12.69 8.02
CA GLU A 62 -6.11 13.54 8.91
C GLU A 62 -4.83 14.05 8.23
N GLY A 63 -4.33 15.21 8.69
CA GLY A 63 -3.02 15.75 8.26
C GLY A 63 -3.07 17.13 7.61
N PHE A 64 -4.18 17.85 7.77
CA PHE A 64 -4.42 19.15 7.13
C PHE A 64 -4.71 20.24 8.17
N PRO A 65 -3.69 20.79 8.88
CA PRO A 65 -3.90 21.77 9.96
C PRO A 65 -4.60 23.07 9.55
N ASP A 66 -4.64 23.33 8.25
CA ASP A 66 -5.33 24.44 7.58
C ASP A 66 -6.83 24.17 7.33
N ALA A 67 -7.26 22.92 7.43
CA ALA A 67 -8.67 22.52 7.38
C ALA A 67 -9.37 22.70 8.75
N PHE A 68 -10.68 22.89 8.74
CA PHE A 68 -11.47 23.24 9.93
C PHE A 68 -11.32 22.24 11.09
N PHE A 69 -11.41 20.94 10.81
CA PHE A 69 -11.23 19.87 11.79
C PHE A 69 -9.86 19.17 11.71
N SER A 70 -8.89 19.78 11.02
CA SER A 70 -7.62 19.15 10.68
C SER A 70 -7.72 17.89 9.81
N ILE A 71 -8.86 17.73 9.12
CA ILE A 71 -9.18 16.64 8.20
C ILE A 71 -9.65 17.21 6.87
N ALA A 72 -9.42 16.47 5.77
CA ALA A 72 -9.89 16.84 4.44
C ALA A 72 -10.30 15.59 3.65
N ASP A 73 -11.21 15.79 2.70
CA ASP A 73 -11.56 14.77 1.72
C ASP A 73 -10.54 14.79 0.58
N ILE A 74 -10.13 13.61 0.13
CA ILE A 74 -9.13 13.49 -0.93
C ILE A 74 -9.71 12.70 -2.10
N THR A 75 -9.75 13.34 -3.27
CA THR A 75 -10.13 12.68 -4.53
C THR A 75 -8.88 12.41 -5.36
N PHE A 76 -8.72 11.18 -5.84
CA PHE A 76 -7.66 10.79 -6.79
C PHE A 76 -8.27 10.52 -8.16
N PHE A 77 -7.85 11.25 -9.18
CA PHE A 77 -8.41 11.13 -10.52
C PHE A 77 -7.69 10.10 -11.37
N SER A 78 -8.45 9.44 -12.23
CA SER A 78 -7.94 8.56 -13.27
C SER A 78 -7.24 9.38 -14.36
N ALA A 79 -6.37 8.75 -15.15
CA ALA A 79 -5.74 9.42 -16.28
C ALA A 79 -6.76 9.85 -17.36
N ALA A 80 -7.90 9.16 -17.45
CA ALA A 80 -8.97 9.53 -18.39
C ALA A 80 -9.71 10.82 -17.98
N SER A 81 -9.61 11.20 -16.71
CA SER A 81 -10.19 12.43 -16.15
C SER A 81 -9.15 13.50 -15.80
N GLY A 82 -7.93 13.41 -16.37
CA GLY A 82 -6.87 14.40 -16.19
C GLY A 82 -5.80 14.05 -15.15
N GLY A 83 -6.06 13.01 -14.33
CA GLY A 83 -5.16 12.57 -13.26
C GLY A 83 -5.00 13.60 -12.14
N GLY A 84 -3.95 13.46 -11.31
CA GLY A 84 -3.77 14.33 -10.15
C GLY A 84 -4.73 14.02 -9.00
N LEU A 85 -4.98 15.02 -8.16
CA LEU A 85 -5.80 14.90 -6.96
C LEU A 85 -6.46 16.23 -6.55
N VAL A 86 -7.51 16.13 -5.75
CA VAL A 86 -8.13 17.24 -5.01
C VAL A 86 -8.06 16.96 -3.52
N ILE A 87 -7.74 17.99 -2.73
CA ILE A 87 -7.88 18.04 -1.28
C ILE A 87 -8.93 19.09 -0.97
N GLU A 88 -10.01 18.72 -0.30
CA GLU A 88 -11.13 19.60 0.01
C GLU A 88 -11.42 19.60 1.51
N ASP A 89 -11.51 20.80 2.10
CA ASP A 89 -12.18 20.97 3.39
C ASP A 89 -13.69 20.97 3.14
N PHE A 90 -14.28 19.78 3.17
CA PHE A 90 -15.69 19.55 2.88
C PHE A 90 -16.61 20.34 3.83
N TYR A 91 -16.23 20.48 5.09
CA TYR A 91 -17.04 21.15 6.12
C TYR A 91 -17.18 22.66 5.87
N LEU A 92 -16.21 23.25 5.18
CA LEU A 92 -16.25 24.65 4.74
C LEU A 92 -16.59 24.81 3.24
N GLY A 93 -16.68 23.71 2.49
CA GLY A 93 -16.86 23.72 1.04
C GLY A 93 -15.72 24.43 0.31
N ASN A 94 -14.49 24.26 0.80
CA ASN A 94 -13.31 24.96 0.31
C ASN A 94 -12.24 23.98 -0.20
N PRO A 95 -11.88 24.01 -1.49
CA PRO A 95 -10.75 23.23 -1.97
C PRO A 95 -9.44 23.83 -1.43
N LEU A 96 -8.64 23.00 -0.74
CA LEU A 96 -7.30 23.38 -0.28
C LEU A 96 -6.27 23.22 -1.40
N LEU A 97 -6.47 22.23 -2.27
CA LEU A 97 -5.64 21.97 -3.43
C LEU A 97 -6.46 21.29 -4.53
N VAL A 98 -6.33 21.76 -5.78
CA VAL A 98 -6.89 21.12 -6.98
C VAL A 98 -5.76 20.99 -8.00
N THR A 99 -5.47 19.76 -8.43
CA THR A 99 -4.33 19.51 -9.34
C THR A 99 -4.69 18.64 -10.53
N ASP A 100 -4.02 18.93 -11.64
CA ASP A 100 -3.82 18.02 -12.78
C ASP A 100 -2.50 17.26 -12.64
N GLY A 101 -2.38 16.11 -13.29
CA GLY A 101 -1.12 15.38 -13.32
C GLY A 101 -1.23 13.91 -13.74
N PRO A 102 -0.24 13.07 -13.45
CA PRO A 102 -0.35 11.64 -13.70
C PRO A 102 -1.40 11.01 -12.78
N GLN A 103 -1.99 9.89 -13.22
CA GLN A 103 -2.79 9.04 -12.34
C GLN A 103 -1.90 8.40 -11.28
N LEU A 104 -2.25 8.62 -10.01
CA LEU A 104 -1.43 8.28 -8.83
C LEU A 104 -1.64 6.85 -8.32
N TYR A 105 -2.47 6.08 -9.01
CA TYR A 105 -2.78 4.70 -8.68
C TYR A 105 -2.86 3.83 -9.95
N SER A 106 -2.98 2.54 -9.72
CA SER A 106 -3.33 1.50 -10.70
C SER A 106 -4.47 0.64 -10.14
N GLY A 107 -4.94 -0.33 -10.91
CA GLY A 107 -6.15 -1.07 -10.54
C GLY A 107 -7.41 -0.29 -10.90
N SER A 108 -8.55 -0.77 -10.41
CA SER A 108 -9.85 -0.12 -10.57
C SER A 108 -10.07 0.92 -9.47
N GLU A 109 -10.96 1.89 -9.73
CA GLU A 109 -11.30 2.93 -8.78
C GLU A 109 -11.96 2.40 -7.50
N ASP A 110 -12.57 1.21 -7.50
CA ASP A 110 -13.11 0.54 -6.31
C ASP A 110 -12.08 -0.28 -5.51
N SER A 111 -10.91 -0.55 -6.11
CA SER A 111 -9.80 -1.27 -5.47
C SER A 111 -8.45 -0.71 -5.94
N PRO A 112 -8.15 0.56 -5.61
CA PRO A 112 -6.97 1.22 -6.12
C PRO A 112 -5.70 0.72 -5.43
N VAL A 113 -4.61 0.71 -6.20
CA VAL A 113 -3.25 0.45 -5.69
C VAL A 113 -2.40 1.69 -5.95
N PHE A 114 -2.04 2.40 -4.89
CA PHE A 114 -1.22 3.61 -4.99
C PHE A 114 0.16 3.33 -5.59
N LYS A 115 0.61 4.25 -6.45
CA LYS A 115 1.97 4.22 -6.99
C LYS A 115 2.92 4.92 -6.02
N LEU A 116 4.00 4.24 -5.66
CA LEU A 116 5.10 4.86 -4.93
C LEU A 116 5.99 5.67 -5.88
N GLY A 117 6.60 6.73 -5.36
CA GLY A 117 7.54 7.56 -6.11
C GLY A 117 7.25 9.05 -5.97
N THR A 118 7.82 9.82 -6.89
CA THR A 118 7.70 11.27 -6.93
C THR A 118 6.98 11.69 -8.21
N PHE A 119 5.93 12.50 -8.06
CA PHE A 119 5.05 12.92 -9.14
C PHE A 119 5.02 14.44 -9.21
N ALA A 120 5.19 14.99 -10.41
CA ALA A 120 4.95 16.40 -10.66
C ALA A 120 3.45 16.61 -10.88
N LEU A 121 2.89 17.62 -10.22
CA LEU A 121 1.49 18.05 -10.32
C LEU A 121 1.45 19.53 -10.69
N THR A 122 0.40 19.94 -11.39
CA THR A 122 0.13 21.34 -11.73
C THR A 122 -1.21 21.76 -11.18
N GLU A 123 -1.36 23.03 -10.82
CA GLU A 123 -2.64 23.58 -10.39
C GLU A 123 -3.67 23.51 -11.52
N TYR A 124 -4.87 23.03 -11.21
CA TYR A 124 -5.98 23.02 -12.15
C TYR A 124 -6.39 24.44 -12.51
N GLU A 125 -6.46 24.75 -13.80
CA GLU A 125 -6.77 26.10 -14.32
C GLU A 125 -5.89 27.24 -13.79
N GLY A 126 -4.73 26.89 -13.20
CA GLY A 126 -3.84 27.82 -12.52
C GLY A 126 -2.41 27.79 -13.03
N THR A 127 -1.50 28.34 -12.23
CA THR A 127 -0.05 28.36 -12.54
C THR A 127 0.80 27.74 -11.45
N GLY A 128 0.18 27.28 -10.36
CA GLY A 128 0.88 26.62 -9.27
C GLY A 128 1.53 25.31 -9.69
N ALA A 129 2.65 24.99 -9.05
CA ALA A 129 3.39 23.77 -9.30
C ALA A 129 3.67 23.02 -8.00
N TYR A 130 3.48 21.70 -8.03
CA TYR A 130 3.62 20.86 -6.85
C TYR A 130 4.38 19.58 -7.15
N THR A 131 4.98 19.03 -6.11
CA THR A 131 5.58 17.70 -6.12
C THR A 131 4.90 16.86 -5.06
N LEU A 132 4.29 15.74 -5.46
CA LEU A 132 3.80 14.72 -4.55
C LEU A 132 4.84 13.61 -4.43
N ASN A 133 5.27 13.33 -3.21
CA ASN A 133 6.10 12.18 -2.89
C ASN A 133 5.29 11.15 -2.10
N VAL A 134 5.26 9.91 -2.59
CA VAL A 134 4.56 8.78 -1.97
C VAL A 134 5.58 7.71 -1.58
N THR A 135 5.71 7.45 -0.27
CA THR A 135 6.68 6.48 0.27
C THR A 135 6.00 5.45 1.16
N ASN A 136 6.56 4.24 1.20
CA ASN A 136 6.10 3.20 2.10
C ASN A 136 6.78 3.37 3.47
N LEU A 137 6.00 3.68 4.53
CA LEU A 137 6.50 3.81 5.90
C LEU A 137 6.77 2.45 6.55
N SER A 138 6.09 1.39 6.11
CA SER A 138 6.16 0.06 6.70
C SER A 138 7.20 -0.85 6.04
N ALA A 139 8.36 -0.33 5.62
CA ALA A 139 9.45 -1.12 5.03
C ALA A 139 10.11 -2.13 6.01
N VAL A 140 9.43 -2.49 7.11
CA VAL A 140 9.79 -3.56 8.02
C VAL A 140 9.27 -4.87 7.41
N PRO A 141 10.14 -5.86 7.12
CA PRO A 141 9.67 -7.19 6.72
C PRO A 141 8.72 -7.72 7.78
N GLU A 142 7.56 -8.22 7.36
CA GLU A 142 6.56 -8.71 8.31
C GLU A 142 7.19 -9.74 9.27
N PRO A 143 6.85 -9.74 10.58
CA PRO A 143 7.36 -10.72 11.55
C PRO A 143 7.26 -12.17 11.08
N GLN A 144 6.27 -12.47 10.24
CA GLN A 144 6.03 -13.77 9.64
C GLN A 144 7.12 -14.16 8.62
N THR A 145 7.69 -13.20 7.89
CA THR A 145 8.82 -13.44 6.97
C THR A 145 10.06 -13.88 7.76
N TYR A 146 10.31 -13.25 8.90
CA TYR A 146 11.37 -13.68 9.81
C TYR A 146 11.08 -15.06 10.39
N ALA A 147 9.85 -15.33 10.81
CA ALA A 147 9.46 -16.64 11.33
C ALA A 147 9.60 -17.76 10.27
N ALA A 148 9.20 -17.52 9.02
CA ALA A 148 9.34 -18.45 7.91
C ALA A 148 10.81 -18.67 7.53
N MET A 149 11.62 -17.61 7.50
CA MET A 149 13.08 -17.70 7.30
C MET A 149 13.73 -18.52 8.42
N LEU A 150 13.41 -18.23 9.68
CA LEU A 150 13.92 -18.96 10.84
C LEU A 150 13.45 -20.42 10.86
N ALA A 151 12.20 -20.69 10.47
CA ALA A 151 11.69 -22.05 10.31
C ALA A 151 12.43 -22.81 9.21
N GLY A 152 12.66 -22.19 8.06
CA GLY A 152 13.44 -22.75 6.96
C GLY A 152 14.88 -23.07 7.37
N LEU A 153 15.54 -22.14 8.07
CA LEU A 153 16.88 -22.35 8.61
C LEU A 153 16.91 -23.44 9.70
N GLY A 154 15.88 -23.50 10.55
CA GLY A 154 15.72 -24.53 11.57
C GLY A 154 15.59 -25.93 10.97
N LEU A 155 14.78 -26.08 9.91
CA LEU A 155 14.63 -27.32 9.16
C LEU A 155 15.95 -27.76 8.51
N MET A 156 16.67 -26.82 7.88
CA MET A 156 18.00 -27.11 7.30
C MET A 156 19.01 -27.55 8.36
N GLY A 157 19.01 -26.91 9.54
CA GLY A 157 19.81 -27.32 10.68
C GLY A 157 19.51 -28.75 11.16
N MET A 158 18.24 -29.14 11.19
CA MET A 158 17.83 -30.51 11.54
C MET A 158 18.30 -31.54 10.50
N VAL A 159 18.23 -31.21 9.20
CA VAL A 159 18.72 -32.08 8.12
C VAL A 159 20.22 -32.31 8.24
N LEU A 160 21.01 -31.25 8.44
CA LEU A 160 22.46 -31.34 8.62
C LEU A 160 22.82 -32.17 9.87
N ARG A 161 22.07 -32.02 10.97
CA ARG A 161 22.28 -32.81 12.20
C ARG A 161 22.04 -34.30 11.99
N ARG A 162 21.05 -34.67 11.17
CA ARG A 162 20.77 -36.09 10.83
C ARG A 162 21.89 -36.71 10.00
N ARG A 163 22.46 -35.97 9.05
CA ARG A 163 23.58 -36.45 8.19
C ARG A 163 24.90 -36.66 8.92
N ARG A 164 25.09 -36.03 10.09
CA ARG A 164 26.30 -36.21 10.92
C ARG A 164 26.22 -37.36 11.92
N ARG A 165 25.03 -37.94 12.13
CA ARG A 165 24.78 -39.01 13.12
C ARG A 165 24.54 -40.39 12.50
N GLY A 166 24.61 -40.51 11.18
CA GLY A 166 24.65 -41.77 10.44
C GLY A 166 25.86 -41.77 9.52
#